data_AF-A0A7K3B8F0-F1
#
_entry.id   AF-A0A7K3B8F0-F1
#
_cell.length_a   1.000
_cell.length_b   1.000
_cell.length_c   1.000
_cell.angle_alpha   90.00
_cell.angle_beta   90.00
_cell.angle_gamma   90.00
#
_symmetry.space_group_name_H-M   'P 1'
#
loop_
_entity.id
_entity.type
_entity.pdbx_description
1 polymer ?
#
loop_
_entity_poly.entity_id
_entity_poly.type
_entity_poly.pdbx_seq_one_letter_code
_entity_poly.pdbx_strand_id
1 'polypeptide(L)'
;MSREQRRRRRRSSAWPDEELGALIRTLRRDALQRQADLAAAAGISASQLSRLERGRRTGVSIDVLIALDAELAAEGRVLAAARVVPPCAAELLSPLHLALNGRRLVDRTARAVAAVHHAALGEQLWERAGSAQYHRVQLDPLCRAAGLHVDVADGRSLAVELGEGRALITIPVQPASPQRLPLERFLTAHTLAHTLYGHTSCTYPRTNTEEDAATAVACYLLAPSELLNRAAEDLRNRYSGDGMWSVGGAPALAEAVASRLGAPGWVTVRRLAEEGYLETIAEENCEYSD
;
A
#
# COMPACT_ATOMS: atom_id res chain seq x y z
N MET A 1 -0.33 45.45 0.75
CA MET A 1 -1.06 44.26 0.22
C MET A 1 -2.44 44.70 -0.26
N SER A 2 -2.73 44.60 -1.56
CA SER A 2 -3.93 45.22 -2.16
C SER A 2 -5.22 44.45 -1.82
N ARG A 3 -6.37 45.14 -1.85
CA ARG A 3 -7.71 44.52 -1.72
C ARG A 3 -7.92 43.38 -2.74
N GLU A 4 -7.30 43.50 -3.91
CA GLU A 4 -7.31 42.48 -4.97
C GLU A 4 -6.47 41.25 -4.61
N GLN A 5 -5.29 41.43 -4.01
CA GLN A 5 -4.48 40.33 -3.46
C GLN A 5 -5.20 39.60 -2.32
N ARG A 6 -5.95 40.33 -1.47
CA ARG A 6 -6.82 39.73 -0.43
C ARG A 6 -7.99 38.95 -1.03
N ARG A 7 -8.60 39.41 -2.13
CA ARG A 7 -9.68 38.68 -2.84
C ARG A 7 -9.16 37.45 -3.60
N ARG A 8 -7.99 37.53 -4.25
CA ARG A 8 -7.34 36.38 -4.90
C ARG A 8 -6.91 35.31 -3.90
N ARG A 9 -6.33 35.69 -2.75
CA ARG A 9 -6.03 34.73 -1.65
C ARG A 9 -7.28 34.09 -1.04
N ARG A 10 -8.40 34.81 -0.95
CA ARG A 10 -9.68 34.23 -0.48
C ARG A 10 -10.36 33.32 -1.51
N ARG A 11 -10.07 33.48 -2.80
CA ARG A 11 -10.60 32.62 -3.88
C ARG A 11 -9.72 31.42 -4.20
N SER A 12 -8.41 31.46 -3.93
CA SER A 12 -7.50 30.31 -4.12
C SER A 12 -7.44 29.35 -2.93
N SER A 13 -8.29 29.57 -1.93
CA SER A 13 -8.51 28.67 -0.82
C SER A 13 -9.90 28.04 -0.94
N ALA A 14 -10.20 27.36 -2.05
CA ALA A 14 -11.19 26.30 -2.00
C ALA A 14 -10.53 25.19 -1.16
N TRP A 15 -10.87 25.15 0.13
CA TRP A 15 -10.18 24.36 1.15
C TRP A 15 -10.47 22.85 0.95
N PRO A 16 -9.61 21.95 1.46
CA PRO A 16 -9.84 20.48 1.46
C PRO A 16 -11.22 20.04 2.00
N ASP A 17 -11.92 20.92 2.70
CA ASP A 17 -13.27 20.69 3.18
C ASP A 17 -14.29 20.54 2.04
N GLU A 18 -14.11 21.21 0.89
CA GLU A 18 -15.02 21.04 -0.26
C GLU A 18 -14.89 19.65 -0.90
N GLU A 19 -13.67 19.13 -1.03
CA GLU A 19 -13.39 17.78 -1.53
C GLU A 19 -13.95 16.71 -0.58
N LEU A 20 -13.68 16.85 0.72
CA LEU A 20 -14.24 15.97 1.75
C LEU A 20 -15.77 15.99 1.72
N GLY A 21 -16.36 17.18 1.69
CA GLY A 21 -17.82 17.32 1.66
C GLY A 21 -18.46 16.75 0.41
N ALA A 22 -17.82 16.92 -0.75
CA ALA A 22 -18.25 16.33 -2.01
C ALA A 22 -18.15 14.80 -1.97
N LEU A 23 -17.03 14.25 -1.46
CA LEU A 23 -16.82 12.82 -1.32
C LEU A 23 -17.89 12.17 -0.44
N ILE A 24 -18.09 12.68 0.78
CA ILE A 24 -19.11 12.17 1.72
C ILE A 24 -20.49 12.20 1.07
N ARG A 25 -20.83 13.27 0.37
CA ARG A 25 -22.13 13.40 -0.32
C ARG A 25 -22.28 12.38 -1.44
N THR A 26 -21.23 12.11 -2.21
CA THR A 26 -21.24 11.11 -3.28
C THR A 26 -21.41 9.72 -2.69
N LEU A 27 -20.54 9.32 -1.76
CA LEU A 27 -20.60 8.01 -1.10
C LEU A 27 -21.97 7.75 -0.45
N ARG A 28 -22.52 8.74 0.27
CA ARG A 28 -23.85 8.61 0.87
C ARG A 28 -24.96 8.40 -0.16
N ARG A 29 -24.90 9.09 -1.30
CA ARG A 29 -25.89 8.94 -2.38
C ARG A 29 -25.79 7.58 -3.04
N ASP A 30 -24.57 7.10 -3.25
CA ASP A 30 -24.32 5.78 -3.83
C ASP A 30 -24.82 4.67 -2.89
N ALA A 31 -24.66 4.86 -1.58
CA ALA A 31 -25.21 3.99 -0.54
C ALA A 31 -26.73 4.16 -0.29
N LEU A 32 -27.41 5.06 -1.03
CA LEU A 32 -28.84 5.39 -0.86
C LEU A 32 -29.24 5.80 0.57
N GLN A 33 -28.30 6.31 1.36
CA GLN A 33 -28.53 6.70 2.75
C GLN A 33 -29.10 8.12 2.86
N ARG A 34 -30.08 8.31 3.75
CA ARG A 34 -30.57 9.66 4.07
C ARG A 34 -29.53 10.38 4.93
N GLN A 35 -29.45 11.70 4.77
CA GLN A 35 -28.51 12.51 5.54
C GLN A 35 -28.76 12.42 7.06
N ALA A 36 -30.01 12.29 7.49
CA ALA A 36 -30.34 12.14 8.91
C ALA A 36 -29.81 10.83 9.50
N ASP A 37 -29.88 9.74 8.72
CA ASP A 37 -29.49 8.40 9.18
C ASP A 37 -27.96 8.31 9.31
N LEU A 38 -27.21 8.77 8.31
CA LEU A 38 -25.74 8.84 8.38
C LEU A 38 -25.27 9.74 9.53
N ALA A 39 -25.94 10.87 9.75
CA ALA A 39 -25.59 11.77 10.86
C ALA A 39 -25.80 11.09 12.21
N ALA A 40 -26.92 10.38 12.39
CA ALA A 40 -27.22 9.64 13.61
C ALA A 40 -26.21 8.52 13.85
N ALA A 41 -25.87 7.73 12.81
CA ALA A 41 -24.86 6.68 12.90
C ALA A 41 -23.47 7.23 13.29
N ALA A 42 -23.09 8.39 12.74
CA ALA A 42 -21.83 9.06 13.09
C ALA A 42 -21.88 9.88 14.39
N GLY A 43 -22.98 9.85 15.14
CA GLY A 43 -23.12 10.55 16.42
C GLY A 43 -23.13 12.07 16.31
N ILE A 44 -23.57 12.64 15.18
CA ILE A 44 -23.66 14.08 14.94
C ILE A 44 -25.07 14.51 14.50
N SER A 45 -25.35 15.81 14.60
CA SER A 45 -26.61 16.35 14.06
C SER A 45 -26.62 16.39 12.53
N ALA A 46 -27.79 16.22 11.91
CA ALA A 46 -27.96 16.38 10.46
C ALA A 46 -27.49 17.77 9.97
N SER A 47 -27.63 18.81 10.80
CA SER A 47 -27.12 20.16 10.53
C SER A 47 -25.59 20.22 10.51
N GLN A 48 -24.89 19.46 11.35
CA GLN A 48 -23.43 19.33 11.29
C GLN A 48 -23.00 18.59 10.02
N LEU A 49 -23.63 17.45 9.71
CA LEU A 49 -23.32 16.71 8.48
C LEU A 49 -23.60 17.54 7.22
N SER A 50 -24.70 18.28 7.17
CA SER A 50 -25.03 19.19 6.06
C SER A 50 -24.00 20.31 5.87
N ARG A 51 -23.40 20.81 6.96
CA ARG A 51 -22.30 21.78 6.89
C ARG A 51 -21.04 21.12 6.36
N LEU A 52 -20.73 19.92 6.85
CA LEU A 52 -19.58 19.12 6.39
C LEU A 52 -19.68 18.80 4.89
N GLU A 53 -20.81 18.27 4.43
CA GLU A 53 -21.06 17.96 3.01
C GLU A 53 -20.91 19.21 2.12
N ARG A 54 -21.18 20.41 2.62
CA ARG A 54 -21.04 21.68 1.88
C ARG A 54 -19.64 22.29 1.98
N GLY A 55 -18.67 21.57 2.55
CA GLY A 55 -17.31 22.05 2.77
C GLY A 55 -17.20 23.18 3.78
N ARG A 56 -18.17 23.30 4.69
CA ARG A 56 -18.16 24.29 5.78
C ARG A 56 -17.82 23.60 7.10
N ARG A 57 -16.59 23.08 7.20
CA ARG A 57 -16.13 22.32 8.37
C ARG A 57 -16.09 23.20 9.62
N THR A 58 -16.76 22.77 10.69
CA THR A 58 -16.59 23.36 12.02
C THR A 58 -16.21 22.24 12.99
N GLY A 59 -14.92 22.16 13.33
CA GLY A 59 -14.44 21.37 14.47
C GLY A 59 -14.96 19.92 14.57
N VAL A 60 -15.00 19.20 13.44
CA VAL A 60 -15.39 17.78 13.45
C VAL A 60 -14.23 16.96 14.02
N SER A 61 -14.51 16.18 15.06
CA SER A 61 -13.51 15.31 15.70
C SER A 61 -13.09 14.17 14.78
N ILE A 62 -11.93 13.58 15.06
CA ILE A 62 -11.43 12.40 14.34
C ILE A 62 -12.38 11.22 14.46
N ASP A 63 -12.97 10.99 15.63
CA ASP A 63 -13.90 9.88 15.88
C ASP A 63 -15.14 9.95 14.99
N VAL A 64 -15.65 11.16 14.75
CA VAL A 64 -16.76 11.38 13.81
C VAL A 64 -16.34 11.04 12.38
N LEU A 65 -15.12 11.38 11.97
CA LEU A 65 -14.63 11.03 10.63
C LEU A 65 -14.42 9.53 10.47
N ILE A 66 -13.93 8.84 11.52
CA ILE A 66 -13.81 7.38 11.54
C ILE A 66 -15.19 6.73 11.44
N ALA A 67 -16.18 7.22 12.20
CA ALA A 67 -17.54 6.72 12.16
C ALA A 67 -18.19 6.93 10.78
N LEU A 68 -17.99 8.11 10.17
CA LEU A 68 -18.47 8.37 8.81
C LEU A 68 -17.79 7.47 7.77
N ASP A 69 -16.49 7.22 7.91
CA ASP A 69 -15.72 6.36 7.00
C ASP A 69 -16.22 4.91 7.06
N ALA A 70 -16.41 4.39 8.28
CA ALA A 70 -16.92 3.04 8.53
C ALA A 70 -18.36 2.87 8.03
N GLU A 71 -19.26 3.81 8.36
CA GLU A 71 -20.67 3.75 7.97
C GLU A 71 -20.85 3.81 6.44
N LEU A 72 -19.96 4.52 5.74
CA LEU A 72 -19.98 4.62 4.29
C LEU A 72 -19.20 3.51 3.59
N ALA A 73 -18.62 2.55 4.34
CA ALA A 73 -17.67 1.57 3.83
C ALA A 73 -16.60 2.20 2.92
N ALA A 74 -16.07 3.34 3.36
CA ALA A 74 -15.24 4.20 2.53
C ALA A 74 -13.75 3.81 2.54
N GLU A 75 -13.36 2.80 3.32
CA GLU A 75 -12.00 2.22 3.35
C GLU A 75 -10.90 3.29 3.52
N GLY A 76 -11.10 4.22 4.46
CA GLY A 76 -10.16 5.29 4.78
C GLY A 76 -10.22 6.50 3.83
N ARG A 77 -11.04 6.48 2.77
CA ARG A 77 -11.15 7.60 1.82
C ARG A 77 -11.66 8.87 2.47
N VAL A 78 -12.57 8.79 3.46
CA VAL A 78 -13.07 9.97 4.20
C VAL A 78 -11.94 10.57 5.04
N LEU A 79 -11.17 9.72 5.73
CA LEU A 79 -10.01 10.15 6.52
C LEU A 79 -8.92 10.79 5.65
N ALA A 80 -8.62 10.19 4.50
CA ALA A 80 -7.66 10.71 3.52
C ALA A 80 -8.09 12.07 2.97
N ALA A 81 -9.37 12.22 2.56
CA ALA A 81 -9.91 13.49 2.11
C ALA A 81 -9.91 14.56 3.22
N ALA A 82 -10.16 14.14 4.46
CA ALA A 82 -10.06 15.01 5.64
C ALA A 82 -8.61 15.33 6.04
N ARG A 83 -7.63 14.65 5.44
CA ARG A 83 -6.19 14.71 5.74
C ARG A 83 -5.88 14.38 7.19
N VAL A 84 -6.59 13.39 7.71
CA VAL A 84 -6.43 12.89 9.07
C VAL A 84 -5.87 11.48 9.01
N VAL A 85 -4.85 11.24 9.82
CA VAL A 85 -4.28 9.91 10.01
C VAL A 85 -5.05 9.22 11.14
N PRO A 86 -5.65 8.03 10.92
CA PRO A 86 -6.33 7.31 12.00
C PRO A 86 -5.36 6.93 13.13
N PRO A 87 -5.80 6.85 14.39
CA PRO A 87 -4.92 6.55 15.53
C PRO A 87 -4.13 5.24 15.39
N CYS A 88 -4.75 4.19 14.84
CA CYS A 88 -4.06 2.92 14.56
C CYS A 88 -2.92 3.06 13.55
N ALA A 89 -3.06 3.98 12.58
CA ALA A 89 -1.98 4.32 11.66
C ALA A 89 -0.97 5.26 12.32
N ALA A 90 -1.37 6.13 13.25
CA ALA A 90 -0.46 7.05 13.93
C ALA A 90 0.62 6.33 14.76
N GLU A 91 0.29 5.18 15.36
CA GLU A 91 1.26 4.32 16.05
C GLU A 91 2.28 3.72 15.07
N LEU A 92 1.83 3.24 13.91
CA LEU A 92 2.69 2.76 12.82
C LEU A 92 3.51 3.89 12.16
N LEU A 93 3.02 5.12 12.22
CA LEU A 93 3.64 6.33 11.68
C LEU A 93 4.44 7.12 12.73
N SER A 94 4.65 6.58 13.93
CA SER A 94 5.48 7.21 14.97
C SER A 94 6.90 7.59 14.46
N PRO A 95 7.56 6.78 13.61
CA PRO A 95 8.81 7.20 12.94
C PRO A 95 8.64 8.36 11.93
N LEU A 96 7.44 8.55 11.39
CA LEU A 96 7.08 9.58 10.40
C LEU A 96 6.63 10.91 11.03
N HIS A 97 6.49 10.99 12.36
CA HIS A 97 6.11 12.22 13.05
C HIS A 97 7.11 13.37 12.80
N LEU A 98 8.39 13.04 12.55
CA LEU A 98 9.42 14.01 12.14
C LEU A 98 9.21 14.52 10.69
N ALA A 99 8.57 13.75 9.82
CA ALA A 99 8.30 14.12 8.42
C ALA A 99 6.97 14.87 8.22
N LEU A 100 6.05 14.80 9.19
CA LEU A 100 4.66 15.29 9.09
C LEU A 100 4.45 16.71 9.65
N ASN A 101 5.52 17.47 9.90
CA ASN A 101 5.45 18.83 10.44
C ASN A 101 4.87 19.85 9.45
N GLY A 102 3.55 19.81 9.28
CA GLY A 102 2.72 20.96 8.93
C GLY A 102 2.67 21.31 7.43
N ARG A 103 1.51 20.96 6.86
CA ARG A 103 0.87 21.50 5.62
C ARG A 103 1.15 20.71 4.34
N ARG A 104 0.15 19.86 4.02
CA ARG A 104 -0.05 19.05 2.80
C ARG A 104 0.90 17.85 2.70
N LEU A 105 0.32 16.66 2.62
CA LEU A 105 1.03 15.46 2.18
C LEU A 105 1.41 15.72 0.71
N VAL A 106 2.68 15.98 0.45
CA VAL A 106 3.22 15.94 -0.92
C VAL A 106 3.10 14.50 -1.44
N ASP A 107 3.13 14.28 -2.77
CA ASP A 107 2.97 12.95 -3.38
C ASP A 107 3.93 11.89 -2.80
N ARG A 108 5.08 12.31 -2.28
CA ARG A 108 6.02 11.46 -1.54
C ARG A 108 5.41 10.93 -0.24
N THR A 109 4.74 11.76 0.55
CA THR A 109 4.16 11.36 1.84
C THR A 109 2.91 10.49 1.65
N ALA A 110 2.10 10.77 0.63
CA ALA A 110 0.96 9.91 0.29
C ALA A 110 1.43 8.48 -0.08
N ARG A 111 2.51 8.37 -0.87
CA ARG A 111 3.14 7.08 -1.19
C ARG A 111 3.70 6.37 0.04
N ALA A 112 4.37 7.10 0.94
CA ALA A 112 4.88 6.53 2.18
C ALA A 112 3.74 5.99 3.08
N VAL A 113 2.64 6.73 3.22
CA VAL A 113 1.47 6.28 3.99
C VAL A 113 0.83 5.06 3.34
N ALA A 114 0.67 5.04 2.02
CA ALA A 114 0.17 3.87 1.30
C ALA A 114 1.08 2.65 1.51
N ALA A 115 2.40 2.83 1.43
CA ALA A 115 3.35 1.75 1.69
C ALA A 115 3.22 1.16 3.10
N VAL A 116 3.08 2.02 4.13
CA VAL A 116 2.83 1.57 5.51
C VAL A 116 1.52 0.81 5.64
N HIS A 117 0.45 1.30 5.01
CA HIS A 117 -0.84 0.60 5.00
C HIS A 117 -0.77 -0.78 4.34
N HIS A 118 -0.11 -0.87 3.18
CA HIS A 118 0.08 -2.13 2.45
C HIS A 118 0.94 -3.12 3.25
N ALA A 119 1.97 -2.62 3.94
CA ALA A 119 2.78 -3.41 4.84
C ALA A 119 1.95 -3.97 6.00
N ALA A 120 1.13 -3.15 6.65
CA ALA A 120 0.27 -3.59 7.74
C ALA A 120 -0.74 -4.67 7.32
N LEU A 121 -1.35 -4.54 6.14
CA LEU A 121 -2.23 -5.60 5.58
C LEU A 121 -1.48 -6.91 5.35
N GLY A 122 -0.27 -6.82 4.79
CA GLY A 122 0.58 -7.98 4.59
C GLY A 122 0.98 -8.64 5.92
N GLU A 123 1.39 -7.86 6.90
CA GLU A 123 1.81 -8.33 8.22
C GLU A 123 0.68 -9.08 8.94
N GLN A 124 -0.54 -8.54 8.94
CA GLN A 124 -1.71 -9.22 9.48
C GLN A 124 -1.99 -10.58 8.80
N LEU A 125 -1.73 -10.69 7.50
CA LEU A 125 -1.87 -11.98 6.81
C LEU A 125 -0.75 -12.95 7.20
N TRP A 126 0.49 -12.46 7.32
CA TRP A 126 1.64 -13.24 7.76
C TRP A 126 1.45 -13.80 9.19
N GLU A 127 0.92 -12.99 10.10
CA GLU A 127 0.57 -13.41 11.46
C GLU A 127 -0.50 -14.50 11.44
N ARG A 128 -1.61 -14.29 10.70
CA ARG A 128 -2.69 -15.29 10.56
C ARG A 128 -2.20 -16.61 9.98
N ALA A 129 -1.22 -16.56 9.08
CA ALA A 129 -0.62 -17.75 8.47
C ALA A 129 0.38 -18.48 9.39
N GLY A 130 0.72 -17.90 10.55
CA GLY A 130 1.72 -18.46 11.46
C GLY A 130 3.13 -18.48 10.85
N SER A 131 3.44 -17.48 10.03
CA SER A 131 4.57 -17.53 9.10
C SER A 131 5.90 -17.01 9.63
N ALA A 132 5.96 -16.57 10.90
CA ALA A 132 7.17 -16.03 11.53
C ALA A 132 8.38 -17.01 11.52
N GLN A 133 8.12 -18.31 11.35
CA GLN A 133 9.13 -19.37 11.37
C GLN A 133 9.84 -19.61 10.02
N TYR A 134 9.39 -19.01 8.91
CA TYR A 134 9.97 -19.33 7.60
C TYR A 134 11.14 -18.42 7.25
N HIS A 135 12.23 -19.01 6.73
CA HIS A 135 13.37 -18.26 6.18
C HIS A 135 13.15 -17.77 4.74
N ARG A 136 12.05 -18.21 4.11
CA ARG A 136 11.68 -17.93 2.71
C ARG A 136 10.17 -17.77 2.61
N VAL A 137 9.70 -16.91 1.72
CA VAL A 137 8.26 -16.71 1.51
C VAL A 137 7.59 -17.95 0.92
N GLN A 138 6.59 -18.45 1.64
CA GLN A 138 5.69 -19.51 1.21
C GLN A 138 4.31 -18.90 0.96
N LEU A 139 3.81 -18.98 -0.28
CA LEU A 139 2.52 -18.38 -0.62
C LEU A 139 1.33 -19.25 -0.21
N ASP A 140 1.45 -20.59 -0.26
CA ASP A 140 0.33 -21.47 0.07
C ASP A 140 -0.24 -21.26 1.49
N PRO A 141 0.58 -21.11 2.56
CA PRO A 141 0.06 -20.76 3.88
C PRO A 141 -0.68 -19.42 3.90
N LEU A 142 -0.19 -18.41 3.16
CA LEU A 142 -0.81 -17.10 3.07
C LEU A 142 -2.15 -17.17 2.30
N CYS A 143 -2.19 -17.90 1.18
CA CYS A 143 -3.42 -18.16 0.44
C CYS A 143 -4.45 -18.88 1.31
N ARG A 144 -4.07 -19.93 2.03
CA ARG A 144 -4.96 -20.63 2.98
C ARG A 144 -5.48 -19.71 4.09
N ALA A 145 -4.62 -18.88 4.68
CA ALA A 145 -5.00 -17.93 5.72
C ALA A 145 -5.98 -16.85 5.22
N ALA A 146 -5.95 -16.53 3.93
CA ALA A 146 -6.91 -15.66 3.27
C ALA A 146 -8.16 -16.40 2.74
N GLY A 147 -8.25 -17.73 2.91
CA GLY A 147 -9.35 -18.52 2.33
C GLY A 147 -9.32 -18.59 0.80
N LEU A 148 -8.16 -18.41 0.19
CA LEU A 148 -7.96 -18.40 -1.26
C LEU A 148 -7.30 -19.70 -1.73
N HIS A 149 -7.87 -20.33 -2.75
CA HIS A 149 -7.23 -21.38 -3.53
C HIS A 149 -6.80 -20.83 -4.89
N VAL A 150 -5.53 -21.03 -5.26
CA VAL A 150 -4.99 -20.51 -6.53
C VAL A 150 -4.59 -21.68 -7.41
N ASP A 151 -5.22 -21.76 -8.58
CA ASP A 151 -4.88 -22.67 -9.66
C ASP A 151 -4.04 -21.93 -10.70
N VAL A 152 -3.00 -22.57 -11.24
CA VAL A 152 -2.14 -21.98 -12.27
C VAL A 152 -2.20 -22.84 -13.53
N ALA A 153 -2.53 -22.23 -14.66
CA ALA A 153 -2.67 -22.87 -15.95
C ALA A 153 -1.75 -22.23 -17.02
N ASP A 154 -1.50 -22.99 -18.07
CA ASP A 154 -0.84 -22.50 -19.27
C ASP A 154 -1.86 -21.92 -20.24
N GLY A 155 -1.51 -20.82 -20.91
CA GLY A 155 -2.39 -20.24 -21.93
C GLY A 155 -1.65 -19.41 -22.97
N ARG A 156 -2.43 -18.73 -23.81
CA ARG A 156 -1.90 -17.87 -24.88
C ARG A 156 -1.79 -16.40 -24.48
N SER A 157 -2.50 -16.00 -23.43
CA SER A 157 -2.51 -14.65 -22.89
C SER A 157 -2.50 -14.72 -21.37
N LEU A 158 -1.93 -13.68 -20.75
CA LEU A 158 -2.01 -13.50 -19.31
C LEU A 158 -3.45 -13.16 -18.91
N ALA A 159 -4.01 -13.91 -17.97
CA ALA A 159 -5.32 -13.66 -17.40
C ALA A 159 -5.37 -14.11 -15.94
N VAL A 160 -6.11 -13.38 -15.12
CA VAL A 160 -6.40 -13.74 -13.73
C VAL A 160 -7.91 -13.68 -13.55
N GLU A 161 -8.52 -14.82 -13.27
CA GLU A 161 -9.95 -14.94 -13.01
C GLU A 161 -10.13 -15.09 -11.50
N LEU A 162 -10.83 -14.14 -10.88
CA LEU A 162 -11.14 -14.15 -9.45
C LEU A 162 -12.57 -14.65 -9.25
N GLY A 163 -12.72 -15.64 -8.37
CA GLY A 163 -14.00 -16.14 -7.89
C GLY A 163 -14.05 -16.15 -6.37
N GLU A 164 -15.17 -16.59 -5.81
CA GLU A 164 -15.34 -16.69 -4.36
C GLU A 164 -14.41 -17.77 -3.79
N GLY A 165 -13.37 -17.33 -3.06
CA GLY A 165 -12.36 -18.21 -2.45
C GLY A 165 -11.46 -18.96 -3.43
N ARG A 166 -11.53 -18.66 -4.73
CA ARG A 166 -10.74 -19.31 -5.77
C ARG A 166 -10.21 -18.31 -6.78
N ALA A 167 -9.05 -18.58 -7.36
CA ALA A 167 -8.52 -17.86 -8.48
C ALA A 167 -7.85 -18.79 -9.49
N LEU A 168 -7.98 -18.47 -10.78
CA LEU A 168 -7.25 -19.13 -11.86
C LEU A 168 -6.30 -18.13 -12.51
N ILE A 169 -5.01 -18.44 -12.50
CA ILE A 169 -3.95 -17.65 -13.13
C ILE A 169 -3.52 -18.37 -14.40
N THR A 170 -3.75 -17.75 -15.55
CA THR A 170 -3.29 -18.26 -16.85
C THR A 170 -2.04 -17.51 -17.29
N ILE A 171 -0.95 -18.23 -17.51
CA ILE A 171 0.36 -17.62 -17.83
C ILE A 171 0.79 -17.99 -19.26
N PRO A 172 1.17 -17.00 -20.10
CA PRO A 172 1.59 -17.22 -21.49
C PRO A 172 3.09 -17.49 -21.62
N VAL A 173 3.65 -18.26 -20.69
CA VAL A 173 5.07 -18.57 -20.61
C VAL A 173 5.23 -20.07 -20.55
N GLN A 174 6.12 -20.62 -21.39
CA GLN A 174 6.39 -22.06 -21.43
C GLN A 174 6.77 -22.57 -20.03
N PRO A 175 6.29 -23.75 -19.59
CA PRO A 175 6.62 -24.29 -18.26
C PRO A 175 8.12 -24.40 -17.97
N ALA A 176 8.95 -24.66 -18.98
CA ALA A 176 10.40 -24.78 -18.84
C ALA A 176 11.16 -23.43 -18.80
N SER A 177 10.47 -22.31 -18.99
CA SER A 177 11.11 -20.99 -19.00
C SER A 177 11.53 -20.58 -17.57
N PRO A 178 12.75 -20.06 -17.38
CA PRO A 178 13.21 -19.59 -16.07
C PRO A 178 12.40 -18.39 -15.55
N GLN A 179 11.67 -17.70 -16.42
CA GLN A 179 10.78 -16.60 -16.05
C GLN A 179 9.43 -17.07 -15.48
N ARG A 180 9.08 -18.35 -15.65
CA ARG A 180 7.77 -18.90 -15.27
C ARG A 180 7.53 -18.79 -13.76
N LEU A 181 8.46 -19.32 -12.96
CA LEU A 181 8.28 -19.39 -11.51
C LEU A 181 8.25 -17.99 -10.83
N PRO A 182 9.13 -17.03 -11.17
CA PRO A 182 9.00 -15.67 -10.64
C PRO A 182 7.67 -15.01 -11.01
N LEU A 183 7.22 -15.17 -12.25
CA LEU A 183 5.95 -14.61 -12.71
C LEU A 183 4.75 -15.23 -11.98
N GLU A 184 4.74 -16.56 -11.83
CA GLU A 184 3.71 -17.28 -11.09
C GLU A 184 3.63 -16.80 -9.64
N ARG A 185 4.78 -16.72 -8.95
CA ARG A 185 4.82 -16.24 -7.56
C ARG A 185 4.34 -14.81 -7.43
N PHE A 186 4.71 -13.94 -8.37
CA PHE A 186 4.19 -12.57 -8.40
C PHE A 186 2.68 -12.54 -8.56
N LEU A 187 2.15 -13.24 -9.58
CA LEU A 187 0.72 -13.23 -9.88
C LEU A 187 -0.09 -13.86 -8.75
N THR A 188 0.40 -14.89 -8.08
CA THR A 188 -0.24 -15.48 -6.90
C THR A 188 -0.31 -14.47 -5.75
N ALA A 189 0.79 -13.77 -5.44
CA ALA A 189 0.78 -12.73 -4.42
C ALA A 189 -0.11 -11.52 -4.78
N HIS A 190 -0.16 -11.15 -6.06
CA HIS A 190 -1.02 -10.09 -6.60
C HIS A 190 -2.50 -10.45 -6.51
N THR A 191 -2.85 -11.66 -6.91
CA THR A 191 -4.20 -12.23 -6.79
C THR A 191 -4.64 -12.25 -5.33
N LEU A 192 -3.76 -12.69 -4.43
CA LEU A 192 -3.99 -12.68 -2.99
C LEU A 192 -4.23 -11.26 -2.45
N ALA A 193 -3.51 -10.25 -2.96
CA ALA A 193 -3.76 -8.87 -2.60
C ALA A 193 -5.16 -8.40 -3.01
N HIS A 194 -5.64 -8.74 -4.20
CA HIS A 194 -7.03 -8.46 -4.60
C HIS A 194 -8.05 -9.10 -3.66
N THR A 195 -7.80 -10.34 -3.21
CA THR A 195 -8.67 -10.99 -2.21
C THR A 195 -8.67 -10.25 -0.87
N LEU A 196 -7.53 -9.72 -0.42
CA LEU A 196 -7.46 -8.91 0.81
C LEU A 196 -8.27 -7.61 0.70
N TYR A 197 -8.35 -7.03 -0.49
CA TYR A 197 -9.18 -5.85 -0.76
C TYR A 197 -10.64 -6.17 -1.10
N GLY A 198 -11.03 -7.44 -1.18
CA GLY A 198 -12.38 -7.82 -1.63
C GLY A 198 -12.65 -7.48 -3.10
N HIS A 199 -11.60 -7.27 -3.91
CA HIS A 199 -11.74 -7.04 -5.34
C HIS A 199 -12.20 -8.32 -6.05
N THR A 200 -13.10 -8.17 -7.02
CA THR A 200 -13.67 -9.28 -7.79
C THR A 200 -13.10 -9.40 -9.20
N SER A 201 -12.17 -8.51 -9.58
CA SER A 201 -11.51 -8.55 -10.87
C SER A 201 -10.04 -8.17 -10.77
N CYS A 202 -9.24 -8.69 -11.69
CA CYS A 202 -7.85 -8.32 -11.89
C CYS A 202 -7.65 -8.01 -13.37
N THR A 203 -7.04 -6.86 -13.64
CA THR A 203 -6.79 -6.31 -14.97
C THR A 203 -5.31 -6.22 -15.31
N TYR A 204 -4.44 -6.74 -14.44
CA TYR A 204 -3.01 -6.85 -14.68
C TYR A 204 -2.72 -7.49 -16.06
N PRO A 205 -1.80 -6.92 -16.87
CA PRO A 205 -0.79 -5.92 -16.51
C PRO A 205 -1.21 -4.47 -16.73
N ARG A 206 -2.51 -4.17 -16.88
CA ARG A 206 -2.96 -2.78 -16.97
C ARG A 206 -2.77 -2.11 -15.61
N THR A 207 -2.33 -0.85 -15.62
CA THR A 207 -2.11 -0.07 -14.40
C THR A 207 -3.30 0.83 -14.12
N ASN A 208 -3.87 0.71 -12.93
CA ASN A 208 -4.84 1.62 -12.36
C ASN A 208 -4.62 1.65 -10.83
N THR A 209 -5.36 2.48 -10.10
CA THR A 209 -5.17 2.63 -8.64
C THR A 209 -5.33 1.32 -7.87
N GLU A 210 -6.27 0.46 -8.25
CA GLU A 210 -6.50 -0.85 -7.60
C GLU A 210 -5.35 -1.82 -7.88
N GLU A 211 -4.87 -1.87 -9.12
CA GLU A 211 -3.74 -2.71 -9.53
C GLU A 211 -2.42 -2.23 -8.90
N ASP A 212 -2.24 -0.92 -8.73
CA ASP A 212 -1.06 -0.35 -8.07
C ASP A 212 -1.04 -0.72 -6.58
N ALA A 213 -2.20 -0.66 -5.92
CA ALA A 213 -2.36 -1.09 -4.53
C ALA A 213 -2.12 -2.60 -4.37
N ALA A 214 -2.74 -3.42 -5.23
CA ALA A 214 -2.53 -4.86 -5.24
C ALA A 214 -1.06 -5.23 -5.51
N THR A 215 -0.40 -4.54 -6.44
CA THR A 215 1.03 -4.73 -6.73
C THR A 215 1.89 -4.40 -5.52
N ALA A 216 1.58 -3.32 -4.80
CA ALA A 216 2.35 -2.91 -3.63
C ALA A 216 2.22 -3.93 -2.48
N VAL A 217 1.02 -4.41 -2.19
CA VAL A 217 0.79 -5.49 -1.22
C VAL A 217 1.48 -6.78 -1.66
N ALA A 218 1.39 -7.16 -2.94
CA ALA A 218 2.10 -8.33 -3.48
C ALA A 218 3.62 -8.24 -3.27
N CYS A 219 4.20 -7.05 -3.50
CA CYS A 219 5.62 -6.81 -3.28
C CYS A 219 5.98 -7.00 -1.79
N TYR A 220 5.16 -6.49 -0.88
CA TYR A 220 5.37 -6.71 0.56
C TYR A 220 5.23 -8.20 0.92
N LEU A 221 4.20 -8.90 0.44
CA LEU A 221 3.99 -10.32 0.74
C LEU A 221 5.18 -11.19 0.30
N LEU A 222 5.81 -10.84 -0.82
CA LEU A 222 6.98 -11.56 -1.36
C LEU A 222 8.32 -11.16 -0.73
N ALA A 223 8.38 -9.98 -0.11
CA ALA A 223 9.56 -9.49 0.58
C ALA A 223 9.14 -8.63 1.79
N PRO A 224 8.65 -9.28 2.87
CA PRO A 224 8.24 -8.59 4.08
C PRO A 224 9.47 -8.01 4.77
N SER A 225 9.31 -6.86 5.44
CA SER A 225 10.42 -6.06 5.97
C SER A 225 11.37 -6.89 6.84
N GLU A 226 10.84 -7.73 7.73
CA GLU A 226 11.67 -8.55 8.61
C GLU A 226 12.56 -9.56 7.86
N LEU A 227 12.03 -10.26 6.85
CA LEU A 227 12.82 -11.21 6.07
C LEU A 227 13.79 -10.49 5.12
N LEU A 228 13.34 -9.37 4.55
CA LEU A 228 14.15 -8.55 3.67
C LEU A 228 15.37 -7.99 4.41
N ASN A 229 15.15 -7.41 5.60
CA ASN A 229 16.20 -6.84 6.44
C ASN A 229 17.18 -7.93 6.88
N ARG A 230 16.69 -9.06 7.40
CA ARG A 230 17.56 -10.19 7.76
C ARG A 230 18.39 -10.69 6.58
N ALA A 231 17.79 -10.80 5.38
CA ALA A 231 18.52 -11.23 4.19
C ALA A 231 19.58 -10.22 3.76
N ALA A 232 19.26 -8.93 3.77
CA ALA A 232 20.19 -7.86 3.42
C ALA A 232 21.34 -7.74 4.42
N GLU A 233 21.06 -7.79 5.72
CA GLU A 233 22.06 -7.73 6.79
C GLU A 233 22.99 -8.96 6.79
N ASP A 234 22.44 -10.16 6.61
CA ASP A 234 23.24 -11.38 6.47
C ASP A 234 24.24 -11.28 5.32
N LEU A 235 23.81 -10.74 4.17
CA LEU A 235 24.67 -10.54 3.00
C LEU A 235 25.71 -9.45 3.30
N ARG A 236 25.31 -8.33 3.89
CA ARG A 236 26.24 -7.27 4.33
C ARG A 236 27.33 -7.79 5.24
N ASN A 237 26.98 -8.60 6.23
CA ASN A 237 27.92 -9.18 7.16
C ASN A 237 28.87 -10.20 6.52
N ARG A 238 28.45 -10.88 5.45
CA ARG A 238 29.32 -11.82 4.70
C ARG A 238 30.33 -11.12 3.80
N TYR A 239 30.01 -9.92 3.32
CA TYR A 239 30.83 -9.19 2.35
C TYR A 239 31.55 -7.96 2.94
N SER A 240 31.53 -7.79 4.26
CA SER A 240 32.13 -6.64 4.98
C SER A 240 33.66 -6.56 4.92
N GLY A 241 34.36 -7.53 4.30
CA GLY A 241 35.82 -7.57 4.18
C GLY A 241 36.41 -6.92 2.92
N ASP A 242 35.70 -6.97 1.79
CA ASP A 242 36.17 -6.43 0.49
C ASP A 242 35.29 -5.28 -0.03
N GLY A 243 34.37 -4.79 0.81
CA GLY A 243 33.30 -3.90 0.42
C GLY A 243 32.26 -4.66 -0.39
N MET A 244 31.11 -4.97 0.21
CA MET A 244 29.96 -5.57 -0.47
C MET A 244 29.58 -4.85 -1.78
N TRP A 245 29.96 -3.58 -1.89
CA TRP A 245 29.69 -2.71 -3.02
C TRP A 245 30.75 -2.76 -4.14
N SER A 246 31.92 -3.36 -3.90
CA SER A 246 33.02 -3.43 -4.89
C SER A 246 32.86 -4.59 -5.89
N VAL A 247 32.15 -5.66 -5.51
CA VAL A 247 31.92 -6.85 -6.36
C VAL A 247 30.42 -6.99 -6.69
N GLY A 248 29.93 -6.12 -7.57
CA GLY A 248 28.60 -6.28 -8.21
C GLY A 248 27.52 -5.27 -7.80
N GLY A 249 27.76 -4.46 -6.77
CA GLY A 249 26.90 -3.32 -6.39
C GLY A 249 25.46 -3.68 -5.99
N ALA A 250 24.58 -2.68 -6.00
CA ALA A 250 23.15 -2.85 -5.68
C ALA A 250 22.42 -3.96 -6.47
N PRO A 251 22.70 -4.18 -7.78
CA PRO A 251 22.08 -5.28 -8.52
C PRO A 251 22.42 -6.67 -7.98
N ALA A 252 23.68 -6.93 -7.61
CA ALA A 252 24.10 -8.23 -7.07
C ALA A 252 23.48 -8.50 -5.69
N LEU A 253 23.39 -7.47 -4.83
CA LEU A 253 22.67 -7.57 -3.56
C LEU A 253 21.19 -7.92 -3.80
N ALA A 254 20.52 -7.19 -4.69
CA ALA A 254 19.12 -7.43 -4.97
C ALA A 254 18.86 -8.84 -5.52
N GLU A 255 19.73 -9.35 -6.39
CA GLU A 255 19.64 -10.72 -6.91
C GLU A 255 19.86 -11.78 -5.81
N ALA A 256 20.86 -11.58 -4.94
CA ALA A 256 21.12 -12.49 -3.83
C ALA A 256 19.96 -12.53 -2.81
N VAL A 257 19.41 -11.35 -2.47
CA VAL A 257 18.22 -11.24 -1.62
C VAL A 257 17.00 -11.87 -2.30
N ALA A 258 16.77 -11.60 -3.59
CA ALA A 258 15.66 -12.16 -4.37
C ALA A 258 15.72 -13.69 -4.38
N SER A 259 16.91 -14.26 -4.63
CA SER A 259 17.15 -15.70 -4.58
C SER A 259 16.82 -16.29 -3.21
N ARG A 260 17.28 -15.65 -2.13
CA ARG A 260 17.03 -16.09 -0.75
C ARG A 260 15.55 -16.07 -0.37
N LEU A 261 14.84 -15.00 -0.72
CA LEU A 261 13.41 -14.86 -0.45
C LEU A 261 12.55 -15.67 -1.42
N GLY A 262 13.13 -16.10 -2.55
CA GLY A 262 12.40 -16.62 -3.69
C GLY A 262 11.45 -15.58 -4.29
N ALA A 263 11.82 -14.31 -4.28
CA ALA A 263 11.02 -13.25 -4.88
C ALA A 263 11.55 -12.92 -6.30
N PRO A 264 10.73 -12.33 -7.19
CA PRO A 264 11.24 -11.75 -8.42
C PRO A 264 12.25 -10.63 -8.12
N GLY A 265 13.34 -10.55 -8.90
CA GLY A 265 14.40 -9.54 -8.67
C GLY A 265 13.87 -8.10 -8.61
N TRP A 266 12.94 -7.73 -9.49
CA TRP A 266 12.35 -6.38 -9.50
C TRP A 266 11.53 -6.07 -8.25
N VAL A 267 10.86 -7.07 -7.66
CA VAL A 267 10.13 -6.93 -6.39
C VAL A 267 11.11 -6.62 -5.27
N THR A 268 12.22 -7.37 -5.22
CA THR A 268 13.27 -7.15 -4.23
C THR A 268 13.94 -5.80 -4.38
N VAL A 269 14.28 -5.36 -5.60
CA VAL A 269 14.83 -4.02 -5.84
C VAL A 269 13.88 -2.94 -5.32
N ARG A 270 12.59 -3.03 -5.68
CA ARG A 270 11.58 -2.08 -5.22
C ARG A 270 11.49 -2.04 -3.70
N ARG A 271 11.45 -3.20 -3.05
CA ARG A 271 11.33 -3.28 -1.58
C ARG A 271 12.58 -2.80 -0.85
N LEU A 272 13.78 -3.11 -1.36
CA LEU A 272 15.04 -2.55 -0.83
C LEU A 272 15.05 -1.01 -0.94
N ALA A 273 14.52 -0.45 -2.03
CA ALA A 273 14.37 1.00 -2.17
C ALA A 273 13.38 1.58 -1.16
N GLU A 274 12.23 0.93 -0.96
CA GLU A 274 11.20 1.35 0.00
C GLU A 274 11.70 1.31 1.47
N GLU A 275 12.59 0.37 1.80
CA GLU A 275 13.25 0.28 3.12
C GLU A 275 14.51 1.18 3.24
N GLY A 276 14.84 1.97 2.20
CA GLY A 276 15.93 2.93 2.24
C GLY A 276 17.34 2.36 2.01
N TYR A 277 17.50 1.06 1.74
CA TYR A 277 18.83 0.46 1.52
C TYR A 277 19.57 1.07 0.34
N LEU A 278 18.85 1.51 -0.70
CA LEU A 278 19.49 2.13 -1.87
C LEU A 278 20.02 3.55 -1.59
N GLU A 279 19.43 4.26 -0.63
CA GLU A 279 19.91 5.60 -0.23
C GLU A 279 21.22 5.48 0.56
N THR A 280 21.30 4.52 1.50
CA THR A 280 22.52 4.22 2.26
C THR A 280 23.69 3.84 1.34
N ILE A 281 23.43 3.10 0.26
CA ILE A 281 24.45 2.75 -0.76
C ILE A 281 25.00 4.00 -1.46
N ALA A 282 24.12 4.94 -1.80
CA ALA A 282 24.53 6.14 -2.52
C ALA A 282 25.40 7.05 -1.64
N GLU A 283 25.12 7.09 -0.33
CA GLU A 283 25.88 7.86 0.65
C GLU A 283 27.28 7.24 0.87
N GLU A 284 27.36 5.93 1.10
CA GLU A 284 28.64 5.23 1.32
C GLU A 284 29.59 5.35 0.12
N ASN A 285 29.10 5.28 -1.13
CA ASN A 285 29.96 5.40 -2.30
C ASN A 285 30.49 6.82 -2.54
N CYS A 286 29.81 7.85 -2.03
CA CYS A 286 30.29 9.23 -2.12
C CYS A 286 31.48 9.48 -1.20
N GLU A 287 31.54 8.85 -0.03
CA GLU A 287 32.60 9.06 0.96
C GLU A 287 33.96 8.43 0.56
N TYR A 288 33.98 7.45 -0.35
CA TYR A 288 35.21 6.78 -0.81
C TYR A 288 35.77 7.30 -2.14
N SER A 289 35.20 8.38 -2.68
CA SER A 289 35.64 8.96 -3.97
C SER A 289 36.55 10.19 -3.85
N ASP A 290 36.91 10.60 -2.62
CA ASP A 290 37.87 11.67 -2.30
C ASP A 290 39.25 11.10 -1.89
#